data_AF-A0A376KQS2-F1
#
_entry.id   AF-A0A376KQS2-F1
#
_cell.length_a   1.000
_cell.length_b   1.000
_cell.length_c   1.000
_cell.angle_alpha   90.00
_cell.angle_beta   90.00
_cell.angle_gamma   90.00
#
_symmetry.space_group_name_H-M   'P 1'
#
loop_
_entity.id
_entity.type
_entity.pdbx_description
1 polymer ?
#
loop_
_entity_poly.entity_id
_entity_poly.type
_entity_poly.pdbx_seq_one_letter_code
_entity_poly.pdbx_strand_id
1 'polypeptide(L)'
;MSQEDDDKYPASAVSSWSGFVYQGKIALYHSLKIIHDGDLDFELQLDSSDDFAIYKNGKLHTAHQVKAKISKYRSGYTKALEQSTLIEHDKIKGTTRYFHVSVPLSNTDDHRGASGEVVKFYRYGNNYYCGLGEIEGLTKELIKKYMYQTAHHCQ
;
A
#
# COMPACT_ATOMS: atom_id res chain seq x y z
N MET A 1 -33.59 9.08 -14.92
CA MET A 1 -33.50 9.44 -13.50
C MET A 1 -32.06 9.85 -13.24
N SER A 2 -31.89 11.10 -12.81
CA SER A 2 -30.64 11.86 -12.71
C SER A 2 -29.74 11.36 -11.58
N GLN A 3 -28.42 11.52 -11.79
CA GLN A 3 -27.32 11.14 -10.90
C GLN A 3 -27.14 12.12 -9.71
N GLU A 4 -28.21 12.62 -9.09
CA GLU A 4 -28.11 13.74 -8.12
C GLU A 4 -28.55 13.44 -6.68
N ASP A 5 -28.87 12.20 -6.31
CA ASP A 5 -29.42 11.89 -4.98
C ASP A 5 -28.56 10.92 -4.12
N ASP A 6 -27.24 10.87 -4.30
CA ASP A 6 -26.34 10.05 -3.46
C ASP A 6 -25.53 10.86 -2.42
N ASP A 7 -25.72 12.18 -2.35
CA ASP A 7 -24.91 13.10 -1.52
C ASP A 7 -25.45 13.35 -0.09
N LYS A 8 -26.32 12.48 0.44
CA LYS A 8 -26.97 12.73 1.75
C LYS A 8 -26.95 11.59 2.75
N TYR A 9 -25.90 10.78 2.74
CA TYR A 9 -25.52 9.94 3.88
C TYR A 9 -24.07 10.23 4.27
N PRO A 10 -23.71 10.23 5.56
CA PRO A 10 -22.31 10.33 5.95
C PRO A 10 -21.58 9.04 5.52
N ALA A 11 -21.14 9.00 4.27
CA ALA A 11 -20.31 7.94 3.72
C ALA A 11 -18.96 7.85 4.46
N SER A 12 -18.62 8.82 5.32
CA SER A 12 -17.30 8.98 5.96
C SER A 12 -16.98 7.99 7.09
N ALA A 13 -17.97 7.43 7.79
CA ALA A 13 -17.71 6.50 8.89
C ALA A 13 -17.55 5.03 8.42
N VAL A 14 -18.28 4.62 7.38
CA VAL A 14 -18.22 3.25 6.83
C VAL A 14 -17.13 3.12 5.76
N SER A 15 -16.88 4.18 4.97
CA SER A 15 -15.78 4.20 4.00
C SER A 15 -14.40 4.18 4.66
N SER A 16 -14.23 4.87 5.80
CA SER A 16 -12.96 4.88 6.53
C SER A 16 -12.62 3.52 7.17
N TRP A 17 -13.59 2.85 7.80
CA TRP A 17 -13.36 1.53 8.40
C TRP A 17 -12.91 0.47 7.38
N SER A 18 -13.59 0.39 6.22
CA SER A 18 -13.18 -0.52 5.16
C SER A 18 -11.81 -0.16 4.56
N GLY A 19 -11.48 1.14 4.52
CA GLY A 19 -10.16 1.65 4.14
C GLY A 19 -9.06 1.19 5.09
N PHE A 20 -9.23 1.39 6.40
CA PHE A 20 -8.27 0.97 7.43
C PHE A 20 -8.08 -0.55 7.48
N VAL A 21 -9.15 -1.33 7.32
CA VAL A 21 -9.06 -2.80 7.22
C VAL A 21 -8.23 -3.20 6.01
N TYR A 22 -8.47 -2.58 4.85
CA TYR A 22 -7.71 -2.89 3.64
C TYR A 22 -6.24 -2.49 3.78
N GLN A 23 -5.95 -1.30 4.33
CA GLN A 23 -4.61 -0.83 4.67
C GLN A 23 -3.87 -1.82 5.58
N GLY A 24 -4.50 -2.30 6.66
CA GLY A 24 -3.90 -3.30 7.54
C GLY A 24 -3.61 -4.63 6.84
N LYS A 25 -4.50 -5.08 5.95
CA LYS A 25 -4.27 -6.29 5.13
C LYS A 25 -3.10 -6.12 4.15
N ILE A 26 -2.97 -4.96 3.52
CA ILE A 26 -1.83 -4.64 2.63
C ILE A 26 -0.51 -4.59 3.43
N ALA A 27 -0.52 -3.94 4.60
CA ALA A 27 0.64 -3.86 5.49
C ALA A 27 1.09 -5.26 5.91
N LEU A 28 0.17 -6.12 6.36
CA LEU A 28 0.47 -7.52 6.71
C LEU A 28 1.07 -8.29 5.52
N TYR A 29 0.48 -8.17 4.34
CA TYR A 29 1.00 -8.80 3.13
C TYR A 29 2.43 -8.35 2.82
N HIS A 30 2.69 -7.04 2.90
CA HIS A 30 4.01 -6.50 2.61
C HIS A 30 5.05 -6.97 3.64
N SER A 31 4.72 -6.94 4.93
CA SER A 31 5.59 -7.46 5.99
C SER A 31 5.93 -8.94 5.78
N LEU A 32 4.94 -9.76 5.44
CA LEU A 32 5.18 -11.17 5.13
C LEU A 32 6.06 -11.36 3.90
N LYS A 33 6.00 -10.45 2.92
CA LYS A 33 6.87 -10.47 1.75
C LYS A 33 8.32 -10.17 2.14
N ILE A 34 8.54 -9.16 2.97
CA ILE A 34 9.88 -8.82 3.48
C ILE A 34 10.48 -10.01 4.24
N ILE A 35 9.69 -10.64 5.11
CA ILE A 35 10.05 -11.86 5.85
C ILE A 35 10.39 -13.01 4.89
N HIS A 36 9.55 -13.23 3.88
CA HIS A 36 9.74 -14.26 2.86
C HIS A 36 11.01 -14.03 2.02
N ASP A 37 11.34 -12.77 1.75
CA ASP A 37 12.56 -12.35 1.07
C ASP A 37 13.81 -12.42 1.98
N GLY A 38 13.67 -12.88 3.23
CA GLY A 38 14.77 -13.21 4.15
C GLY A 38 15.12 -12.10 5.13
N ASP A 39 14.34 -11.03 5.20
CA ASP A 39 14.60 -9.90 6.07
C ASP A 39 13.63 -9.90 7.27
N LEU A 40 14.20 -10.08 8.46
CA LEU A 40 13.47 -10.17 9.72
C LEU A 40 13.69 -8.95 10.63
N ASP A 41 14.62 -8.06 10.26
CA ASP A 41 15.04 -6.93 11.09
C ASP A 41 14.41 -5.64 10.59
N PHE A 42 13.10 -5.53 10.84
CA PHE A 42 12.33 -4.34 10.53
C PHE A 42 11.21 -4.11 11.53
N GLU A 43 10.75 -2.87 11.59
CA GLU A 43 9.59 -2.44 12.35
C GLU A 43 8.48 -2.06 11.36
N LEU A 44 7.29 -2.61 11.55
CA LEU A 44 6.09 -2.14 10.88
C LEU A 44 5.46 -1.03 11.72
N GLN A 45 5.28 0.15 11.13
CA GLN A 45 4.48 1.22 11.72
C GLN A 45 3.20 1.42 10.91
N LEU A 46 2.06 1.39 11.59
CA LEU A 46 0.74 1.66 11.00
C LEU A 46 0.33 3.09 11.35
N ASP A 47 -0.34 3.78 10.42
CA ASP A 47 -0.87 5.13 10.62
C ASP A 47 0.21 6.12 11.11
N SER A 48 1.37 6.13 10.45
CA SER A 48 2.52 6.94 10.82
C SER A 48 2.94 7.90 9.71
N SER A 49 4.12 7.71 9.12
CA SER A 49 4.70 8.59 8.09
C SER A 49 3.88 8.61 6.79
N ASP A 50 3.05 7.59 6.58
CA ASP A 50 1.94 7.53 5.62
C ASP A 50 0.93 6.49 6.18
N ASP A 51 0.08 5.90 5.36
CA ASP A 51 -0.85 4.85 5.80
C ASP A 51 -0.12 3.69 6.52
N PHE A 52 1.05 3.26 6.00
CA PHE A 52 2.00 2.48 6.80
C PHE A 52 3.43 2.69 6.33
N ALA A 53 4.38 2.29 7.16
CA ALA A 53 5.79 2.42 6.88
C ALA A 53 6.60 1.23 7.43
N ILE A 54 7.72 0.97 6.78
CA ILE A 54 8.74 0.04 7.25
C ILE A 54 9.91 0.86 7.76
N TYR A 55 10.30 0.59 9.00
CA TYR A 55 11.44 1.19 9.66
C TYR A 55 12.54 0.14 9.85
N LYS A 56 13.80 0.59 9.77
CA LYS A 56 14.97 -0.24 10.06
C LYS A 56 15.95 0.59 10.87
N ASN A 57 16.43 0.05 11.99
CA ASN A 57 17.34 0.76 12.89
C ASN A 57 16.82 2.15 13.27
N GLY A 58 15.52 2.26 13.58
CA GLY A 58 14.86 3.53 13.91
C GLY A 58 14.76 4.56 12.79
N LYS A 59 15.00 4.17 11.52
CA LYS A 59 14.90 5.07 10.35
C LYS A 59 13.87 4.57 9.35
N LEU A 60 13.15 5.52 8.74
CA LEU A 60 12.21 5.23 7.67
C LEU A 60 12.93 4.58 6.48
N HIS A 61 12.52 3.36 6.14
CA HIS A 61 13.07 2.58 5.03
C HIS A 61 12.19 2.66 3.79
N THR A 62 10.89 2.38 3.96
CA THR A 62 9.88 2.55 2.91
C THR A 62 8.60 3.13 3.50
N ALA A 63 7.90 3.93 2.70
CA ALA A 63 6.61 4.48 3.06
C ALA A 63 5.55 4.12 2.03
N HIS A 64 4.31 3.91 2.49
CA HIS A 64 3.27 3.28 1.71
C HIS A 64 1.94 3.98 1.89
N GLN A 65 1.42 4.54 0.80
CA GLN A 65 0.05 5.06 0.73
C GLN A 65 -0.86 4.00 0.10
N VAL A 66 -2.00 3.72 0.73
CA VAL A 66 -2.99 2.70 0.36
C VAL A 66 -4.35 3.31 0.10
N LYS A 67 -4.84 3.20 -1.14
CA LYS A 67 -6.15 3.74 -1.52
C LYS A 67 -7.15 2.63 -1.85
N ALA A 68 -8.11 2.42 -0.94
CA ALA A 68 -9.26 1.56 -1.13
C ALA A 68 -10.31 2.27 -2.02
N LYS A 69 -10.20 2.07 -3.34
CA LYS A 69 -11.19 2.46 -4.37
C LYS A 69 -11.61 3.94 -4.33
N ILE A 70 -10.78 4.80 -4.91
CA ILE A 70 -11.08 6.24 -5.09
C ILE A 70 -11.61 6.50 -6.51
N SER A 71 -10.94 5.99 -7.54
CA SER A 71 -11.28 6.24 -8.94
C SER A 71 -10.76 5.12 -9.82
N LYS A 72 -11.38 4.92 -10.99
CA LYS A 72 -10.83 4.05 -12.05
C LYS A 72 -9.79 4.76 -12.93
N TYR A 73 -9.60 6.06 -12.74
CA TYR A 73 -8.67 6.88 -13.50
C TYR A 73 -7.55 7.39 -12.60
N ARG A 74 -6.30 7.35 -13.11
CA ARG A 74 -5.11 7.86 -12.41
C ARG A 74 -5.28 9.31 -11.93
N SER A 75 -5.95 10.15 -12.72
CA SER A 75 -6.21 11.56 -12.38
C SER A 75 -6.99 11.74 -11.07
N GLY A 76 -7.80 10.75 -10.67
CA GLY A 76 -8.47 10.76 -9.36
C GLY A 76 -7.52 10.61 -8.17
N TYR A 77 -6.25 10.27 -8.41
CA TYR A 77 -5.23 10.06 -7.39
C TYR A 77 -4.19 11.17 -7.34
N THR A 78 -4.24 12.18 -8.22
CA THR A 78 -3.19 13.22 -8.33
C THR A 78 -2.84 13.86 -6.99
N LYS A 79 -3.86 14.22 -6.19
CA LYS A 79 -3.64 14.81 -4.86
C LYS A 79 -2.91 13.85 -3.92
N ALA A 80 -3.36 12.59 -3.86
CA ALA A 80 -2.76 11.59 -2.98
C ALA A 80 -1.33 11.22 -3.42
N LEU A 81 -1.10 11.08 -4.73
CA LEU A 81 0.23 10.86 -5.30
C LEU A 81 1.18 11.99 -4.94
N GLU A 82 0.72 13.25 -5.02
CA GLU A 82 1.52 14.39 -4.62
C GLU A 82 1.80 14.39 -3.12
N GLN A 83 0.79 14.11 -2.28
CA GLN A 83 0.96 14.00 -0.83
C GLN A 83 1.99 12.94 -0.43
N SER A 84 1.99 11.77 -1.08
CA SER A 84 3.01 10.72 -0.84
C SER A 84 4.44 11.17 -1.20
N THR A 85 4.62 12.25 -1.97
CA THR A 85 5.94 12.85 -2.26
C THR A 85 6.42 13.78 -1.14
N LEU A 86 5.53 14.17 -0.21
CA LEU A 86 5.76 15.23 0.78
C LEU A 86 5.98 14.72 2.21
N ILE A 87 5.96 13.39 2.44
CA ILE A 87 6.07 12.71 3.75
C ILE A 87 6.83 13.54 4.78
N GLU A 88 6.11 13.96 5.82
CA GLU A 88 6.55 15.01 6.75
C GLU A 88 7.40 14.46 7.90
N HIS A 89 7.11 13.25 8.35
CA HIS A 89 7.86 12.54 9.39
C HIS A 89 9.06 11.84 8.74
N ASP A 90 10.26 12.23 9.16
CA ASP A 90 11.53 11.75 8.60
C ASP A 90 11.69 12.03 7.10
N LYS A 91 11.71 13.31 6.70
CA LYS A 91 12.09 13.79 5.34
C LYS A 91 13.49 13.33 4.93
N ILE A 92 13.65 12.02 4.73
CA ILE A 92 14.84 11.37 4.27
C ILE A 92 14.71 11.37 2.77
N LYS A 93 15.47 12.27 2.15
CA LYS A 93 15.57 12.36 0.70
C LYS A 93 15.95 10.99 0.14
N GLY A 94 15.23 10.54 -0.89
CA GLY A 94 15.48 9.25 -1.53
C GLY A 94 14.85 8.04 -0.82
N THR A 95 14.03 8.23 0.21
CA THR A 95 13.17 7.15 0.75
C THR A 95 12.32 6.56 -0.37
N THR A 96 12.24 5.23 -0.42
CA THR A 96 11.38 4.57 -1.40
C THR A 96 9.92 4.70 -0.98
N ARG A 97 9.09 5.22 -1.88
CA ARG A 97 7.67 5.50 -1.65
C ARG A 97 6.82 4.65 -2.56
N TYR A 98 5.84 3.98 -1.99
CA TYR A 98 4.92 3.11 -2.71
C TYR A 98 3.48 3.62 -2.63
N PHE A 99 2.78 3.48 -3.74
CA PHE A 99 1.36 3.79 -3.87
C PHE A 99 0.60 2.53 -4.24
N HIS A 100 -0.33 2.14 -3.38
CA HIS A 100 -1.13 0.95 -3.50
C HIS A 100 -2.55 1.34 -3.91
N VAL A 101 -3.04 0.73 -4.99
CA VAL A 101 -4.41 0.93 -5.48
C VAL A 101 -5.16 -0.40 -5.50
N SER A 102 -6.47 -0.33 -5.26
CA SER A 102 -7.32 -1.52 -5.27
C SER A 102 -8.06 -1.80 -6.58
N VAL A 103 -7.81 -0.97 -7.59
CA VAL A 103 -8.43 -1.09 -8.91
C VAL A 103 -7.37 -0.95 -9.99
N PRO A 104 -7.55 -1.63 -11.13
CA PRO A 104 -6.65 -1.46 -12.28
C PRO A 104 -6.72 -0.02 -12.79
N LEU A 105 -5.55 0.54 -13.12
CA LEU A 105 -5.41 1.85 -13.75
C LEU A 105 -4.78 1.69 -15.14
N SER A 106 -5.14 2.57 -16.07
CA SER A 106 -4.57 2.59 -17.42
C SER A 106 -3.12 3.09 -17.48
N ASN A 107 -2.65 3.77 -16.43
CA ASN A 107 -1.27 4.22 -16.30
C ASN A 107 -0.82 4.04 -14.84
N THR A 108 0.25 3.25 -14.67
CA THR A 108 0.90 2.99 -13.39
C THR A 108 2.37 3.37 -13.42
N ASP A 109 2.73 4.35 -14.25
CA ASP A 109 4.08 4.92 -14.28
C ASP A 109 4.37 5.63 -12.95
N ASP A 110 5.65 5.69 -12.60
CA ASP A 110 6.13 6.39 -11.42
C ASP A 110 5.68 7.86 -11.43
N HIS A 111 5.21 8.37 -10.29
CA HIS A 111 4.86 9.77 -10.12
C HIS A 111 6.05 10.55 -9.57
N ARG A 112 6.48 11.61 -10.26
CA ARG A 112 7.46 12.56 -9.74
C ARG A 112 6.74 13.79 -9.21
N GLY A 113 6.83 14.02 -7.91
CA GLY A 113 6.21 15.19 -7.26
C GLY A 113 7.01 16.46 -7.43
N ALA A 114 6.42 17.58 -7.02
CA ALA A 114 7.08 18.89 -6.98
C ALA A 114 8.27 18.91 -6.00
N SER A 115 8.29 18.03 -5.00
CA SER A 115 9.43 17.83 -4.11
C SER A 115 10.66 17.22 -4.80
N GLY A 116 10.51 16.71 -6.02
CA GLY A 116 11.54 15.98 -6.76
C GLY A 116 11.60 14.48 -6.42
N GLU A 117 10.89 14.05 -5.37
CA GLU A 117 10.78 12.66 -4.96
C GLU A 117 9.89 11.85 -5.91
N VAL A 118 10.09 10.53 -5.92
CA VAL A 118 9.38 9.61 -6.81
C VAL A 118 8.55 8.63 -6.00
N VAL A 119 7.29 8.47 -6.40
CA VAL A 119 6.34 7.51 -5.85
C VAL A 119 6.06 6.43 -6.89
N LYS A 120 6.26 5.18 -6.49
CA LYS A 120 6.13 4.00 -7.36
C LYS A 120 4.81 3.30 -7.12
N PHE A 121 4.15 2.85 -8.18
CA PHE A 121 2.99 1.96 -8.01
C PHE A 121 3.47 0.59 -7.50
N TYR A 122 2.84 0.12 -6.42
CA TYR A 122 3.23 -1.14 -5.81
C TYR A 122 2.78 -2.33 -6.67
N ARG A 123 3.67 -3.33 -6.81
CA ARG A 123 3.45 -4.51 -7.66
C ARG A 123 3.07 -5.74 -6.83
N TYR A 124 1.98 -6.39 -7.21
CA TYR A 124 1.46 -7.65 -6.70
C TYR A 124 1.58 -8.73 -7.78
N GLY A 125 2.72 -9.42 -7.84
CA GLY A 125 3.00 -10.38 -8.90
C GLY A 125 3.12 -9.66 -10.25
N ASN A 126 2.16 -9.84 -11.16
CA ASN A 126 2.14 -9.16 -12.48
C ASN A 126 1.24 -7.92 -12.52
N ASN A 127 0.52 -7.62 -11.44
CA ASN A 127 -0.44 -6.53 -11.39
C ASN A 127 0.10 -5.35 -10.56
N TYR A 128 -0.29 -4.14 -10.90
CA TYR A 128 -0.01 -2.91 -10.12
C TYR A 128 -1.20 -2.49 -9.24
N TYR A 129 -2.11 -3.42 -8.98
CA TYR A 129 -3.26 -3.24 -8.10
C TYR A 129 -3.53 -4.55 -7.35
N CYS A 130 -4.29 -4.44 -6.27
CA CYS A 130 -4.81 -5.60 -5.55
C CYS A 130 -6.24 -5.30 -5.09
N GLY A 131 -7.24 -6.02 -5.61
CA GLY A 131 -8.62 -5.86 -5.17
C GLY A 131 -8.81 -6.10 -3.67
N LEU A 132 -9.84 -5.48 -3.08
CA LEU A 132 -10.16 -5.61 -1.66
C LEU A 132 -10.35 -7.08 -1.23
N GLY A 133 -10.91 -7.91 -2.10
CA GLY A 133 -11.08 -9.35 -1.87
C GLY A 133 -9.88 -10.20 -2.29
N GLU A 134 -8.96 -9.66 -3.10
CA GLU A 134 -7.81 -10.41 -3.64
C GLU A 134 -6.68 -10.51 -2.62
N ILE A 135 -6.50 -9.49 -1.77
CA ILE A 135 -5.38 -9.41 -0.82
C ILE A 135 -5.33 -10.60 0.12
N GLU A 136 -6.49 -11.10 0.56
CA GLU A 136 -6.55 -12.23 1.47
C GLU A 136 -6.04 -13.53 0.82
N GLY A 137 -6.36 -13.73 -0.46
CA GLY A 137 -5.83 -14.85 -1.24
C GLY A 137 -4.32 -14.77 -1.39
N LEU A 138 -3.80 -13.60 -1.78
CA LEU A 138 -2.35 -13.39 -1.94
C LEU A 138 -1.58 -13.63 -0.64
N THR A 139 -2.11 -13.13 0.48
CA THR A 139 -1.52 -13.33 1.81
C THR A 139 -1.49 -14.80 2.19
N LYS A 140 -2.61 -15.53 2.00
CA LYS A 140 -2.67 -16.98 2.30
C LYS A 140 -1.69 -17.77 1.44
N GLU A 141 -1.56 -17.44 0.16
CA GLU A 141 -0.59 -18.10 -0.73
C GLU A 141 0.87 -17.82 -0.32
N LEU A 142 1.17 -16.60 0.14
CA LEU A 142 2.49 -16.27 0.65
C LEU A 142 2.82 -17.03 1.94
N ILE A 143 1.88 -17.11 2.88
CA ILE A 143 2.04 -17.90 4.12
C ILE A 143 2.30 -19.37 3.80
N LYS A 144 1.52 -19.96 2.89
CA LYS A 144 1.73 -21.35 2.45
C LYS A 144 3.14 -21.55 1.92
N LYS A 145 3.61 -20.68 1.02
CA LYS A 145 4.98 -20.74 0.47
C LYS A 145 6.04 -20.71 1.57
N TYR A 146 5.87 -19.81 2.55
CA TYR A 146 6.78 -19.72 3.68
C TYR A 146 6.83 -21.03 4.48
N MET A 147 5.66 -21.60 4.82
CA MET A 147 5.60 -22.86 5.57
C MET A 147 6.24 -24.03 4.82
N TYR A 148 6.04 -24.14 3.50
CA TYR A 148 6.65 -25.20 2.70
C TYR A 148 8.18 -25.04 2.57
N GLN A 149 8.68 -23.81 2.39
CA GLN A 149 10.11 -23.57 2.31
C GLN A 149 10.83 -23.93 3.62
N THR A 150 10.24 -23.60 4.76
CA THR A 150 10.80 -23.95 6.07
C THR A 150 10.80 -25.46 6.31
N ALA A 151 9.73 -26.17 5.88
CA ALA A 151 9.65 -27.62 6.04
C ALA A 151 10.76 -28.37 5.25
N HIS A 152 11.15 -27.87 4.08
CA HIS A 152 12.22 -28.47 3.27
C HIS A 152 13.64 -28.13 3.75
N HIS A 153 13.83 -27.09 4.56
CA HIS A 153 15.14 -26.76 5.17
C HIS A 153 15.39 -27.52 6.49
N CYS A 154 14.38 -28.21 7.03
CA CYS A 154 14.49 -29.03 8.25
C CYS A 154 14.60 -30.55 7.96
N GLN A 155 14.82 -30.94 6.69
CA GLN A 155 15.12 -32.32 6.27
C GLN A 155 16.56 -32.39 5.78
#